data_AF-A0A944MKM5-F1
#
_entry.id   AF-A0A944MKM5-F1
#
_cell.length_a   1.000
_cell.length_b   1.000
_cell.length_c   1.000
_cell.angle_alpha   90.00
_cell.angle_beta   90.00
_cell.angle_gamma   90.00
#
_symmetry.space_group_name_H-M   'P 1'
#
loop_
_entity.id
_entity.type
_entity.pdbx_description
1 polymer ?
#
loop_
_entity_poly.entity_id
_entity_poly.type
_entity_poly.pdbx_seq_one_letter_code
_entity_poly.pdbx_strand_id
1 'polypeptide(L)'
;MKELETSHRSPKSDGSEGWVYKYDTDQKMLKYAMITIVFTGMWLEAFLHHKIVEKYSKEKFHEYDYRPYEDKLKLLNISDTSIENNVKRFRNCRKELVHEKSYLDSGEIRIAEKEAENAYGLLQSISNM
;
A
#
# COMPACT_ATOMS: atom_id res chain seq x y z
N MET A 1 27.80 21.08 18.23
CA MET A 1 26.52 21.26 17.49
C MET A 1 26.65 21.19 15.95
N LYS A 2 27.86 21.14 15.35
CA LYS A 2 28.04 20.94 13.89
C LYS A 2 28.17 19.48 13.44
N GLU A 3 28.24 18.52 14.37
CA GLU A 3 28.47 17.08 14.06
C GLU A 3 27.19 16.23 14.00
N LEU A 4 26.02 16.80 14.32
CA LEU A 4 24.74 16.07 14.24
C LEU A 4 24.10 16.13 12.85
N GLU A 5 24.42 17.13 12.03
CA GLU A 5 23.79 17.28 10.70
C GLU A 5 24.21 16.18 9.71
N THR A 6 25.38 15.56 9.90
CA THR A 6 25.90 14.50 9.04
C THR A 6 25.44 13.09 9.41
N SER A 7 24.77 12.88 10.56
CA SER A 7 24.35 11.54 11.00
C SER A 7 22.95 11.12 10.52
N HIS A 8 22.16 12.06 9.98
CA HIS A 8 20.76 11.82 9.60
C HIS A 8 20.58 11.28 8.20
N ARG A 9 21.64 11.25 7.39
CA ARG A 9 21.58 10.84 5.98
C ARG A 9 22.75 9.93 5.66
N SER A 10 22.52 8.89 4.88
CA SER A 10 23.58 8.11 4.23
C SER A 10 23.48 8.25 2.71
N PRO A 11 24.60 8.20 1.98
CA PRO A 11 24.54 8.03 0.53
C PRO A 11 23.77 6.74 0.20
N LYS A 12 23.12 6.71 -0.97
CA LYS A 12 22.46 5.50 -1.44
C LYS A 12 23.49 4.38 -1.60
N SER A 13 23.10 3.17 -1.20
CA SER A 13 23.98 1.99 -1.23
C SER A 13 24.37 1.54 -2.64
N ASP A 14 23.63 1.97 -3.66
CA ASP A 14 23.86 1.68 -5.06
C ASP A 14 24.84 2.66 -5.75
N GLY A 15 25.35 3.66 -5.02
CA GLY A 15 26.26 4.67 -5.54
C GLY A 15 25.61 5.72 -6.44
N SER A 16 24.29 5.69 -6.63
CA SER A 16 23.56 6.72 -7.38
C SER A 16 23.48 8.03 -6.58
N GLU A 17 23.36 9.15 -7.30
CA GLU A 17 23.22 10.46 -6.65
C GLU A 17 21.97 10.50 -5.74
N GLY A 18 22.15 11.04 -4.54
CA GLY A 18 21.09 11.25 -3.56
C GLY A 18 21.44 10.77 -2.15
N TRP A 19 20.49 10.98 -1.24
CA TRP A 19 20.63 10.70 0.19
C TRP A 19 19.45 9.84 0.69
N VAL A 20 19.77 8.85 1.51
CA VAL A 20 18.82 8.06 2.30
C VAL A 20 18.74 8.68 3.69
N TYR A 21 17.56 9.11 4.12
CA TYR A 21 17.36 9.67 5.45
C TYR A 21 17.22 8.53 6.47
N LYS A 22 18.11 8.48 7.47
CA LYS A 22 18.10 7.44 8.51
C LYS A 22 17.05 7.70 9.60
N TYR A 23 16.74 8.98 9.84
CA TYR A 23 15.74 9.41 10.83
C TYR A 23 14.90 10.53 10.25
N ASP A 24 13.58 10.35 10.33
CA ASP A 24 12.59 11.32 9.87
C ASP A 24 12.04 12.10 11.07
N THR A 25 12.79 13.11 11.51
CA THR A 25 12.47 13.90 12.71
C THR A 25 11.14 14.64 12.60
N ASP A 26 10.73 15.00 11.39
CA ASP A 26 9.45 15.69 11.11
C ASP A 26 8.31 14.72 10.77
N GLN A 27 8.59 13.41 10.77
CA GLN A 27 7.69 12.33 10.36
C GLN A 27 7.09 12.54 8.96
N LYS A 28 7.80 13.24 8.07
CA LYS A 28 7.35 13.55 6.70
C LYS A 28 7.19 12.28 5.87
N MET A 29 8.14 11.36 5.91
CA MET A 29 8.11 10.08 5.21
C MET A 29 6.99 9.19 5.74
N LEU A 30 6.77 9.16 7.07
CA LEU A 30 5.63 8.44 7.64
C LEU A 30 4.30 9.04 7.14
N LYS A 31 4.15 10.37 7.17
CA LYS A 31 2.96 11.06 6.65
C LYS A 31 2.73 10.75 5.18
N TYR A 32 3.76 10.83 4.35
CA TYR A 32 3.65 10.50 2.93
C TYR A 32 3.29 9.04 2.69
N ALA A 33 3.88 8.10 3.45
CA ALA A 33 3.52 6.70 3.37
C ALA A 33 2.04 6.46 3.73
N MET A 34 1.54 7.11 4.78
CA MET A 34 0.12 7.06 5.16
C MET A 34 -0.78 7.60 4.05
N ILE A 35 -0.43 8.75 3.47
CA ILE A 35 -1.16 9.34 2.33
C ILE A 35 -1.20 8.32 1.19
N THR A 36 -0.05 7.79 0.77
CA THR A 36 0.03 6.79 -0.31
C THR A 36 -0.86 5.58 -0.02
N ILE A 37 -0.76 4.99 1.17
CA ILE A 37 -1.54 3.80 1.55
C ILE A 37 -3.05 4.07 1.53
N VAL A 38 -3.50 5.22 2.06
CA VAL A 38 -4.92 5.59 2.10
C VAL A 38 -5.45 5.83 0.68
N PHE A 39 -4.76 6.65 -0.10
CA PHE A 39 -5.20 6.99 -1.46
C PHE A 39 -5.14 5.79 -2.42
N THR A 40 -4.14 4.90 -2.28
CA THR A 40 -4.13 3.62 -3.00
C THR A 40 -5.36 2.79 -2.66
N GLY A 41 -5.77 2.74 -1.38
CA GLY A 41 -6.94 1.97 -0.96
C GLY A 41 -8.24 2.51 -1.56
N MET A 42 -8.40 3.83 -1.58
CA MET A 42 -9.54 4.50 -2.21
C MET A 42 -9.57 4.27 -3.72
N TRP A 43 -8.43 4.42 -4.38
CA TRP A 43 -8.31 4.19 -5.83
C TRP A 43 -8.62 2.74 -6.19
N LEU A 44 -8.05 1.77 -5.44
CA LEU A 44 -8.22 0.35 -5.72
C LEU A 44 -9.68 -0.06 -5.62
N GLU A 45 -10.40 0.42 -4.62
CA GLU A 45 -11.82 0.15 -4.45
C GLU A 45 -12.65 0.72 -5.62
N ALA A 46 -12.39 1.99 -5.99
CA ALA A 46 -13.06 2.62 -7.12
C ALA A 46 -12.78 1.91 -8.46
N PHE A 47 -11.53 1.49 -8.68
CA PHE A 47 -11.13 0.74 -9.87
C PHE A 47 -11.82 -0.62 -9.94
N LEU A 48 -11.80 -1.39 -8.84
CA LEU A 48 -12.46 -2.70 -8.77
C LEU A 48 -13.97 -2.59 -8.97
N HIS A 49 -14.61 -1.60 -8.35
CA HIS A 49 -16.00 -1.28 -8.61
C HIS A 49 -16.26 -1.06 -10.10
N HIS A 50 -15.50 -0.15 -10.72
CA HIS A 50 -15.68 0.16 -12.12
C HIS A 50 -15.51 -1.07 -13.02
N LYS A 51 -14.45 -1.86 -12.82
CA LYS A 51 -14.17 -3.06 -13.62
C LYS A 51 -15.19 -4.18 -13.43
N ILE A 52 -15.66 -4.41 -12.21
CA ILE A 52 -16.67 -5.43 -11.94
C ILE A 52 -18.02 -5.02 -12.54
N VAL A 53 -18.41 -3.74 -12.42
CA VAL A 53 -19.65 -3.23 -13.02
C VAL A 53 -19.60 -3.29 -14.55
N GLU A 54 -18.46 -2.94 -15.15
CA GLU A 54 -18.24 -3.00 -16.60
C GLU A 54 -18.33 -4.44 -17.14
N LYS A 55 -17.71 -5.41 -16.45
CA LYS A 55 -17.64 -6.81 -16.90
C LYS A 55 -18.88 -7.64 -16.53
N TYR A 56 -19.55 -7.30 -15.43
CA TYR A 56 -20.68 -8.04 -14.89
C TYR A 56 -21.90 -7.13 -14.72
N SER A 57 -22.11 -6.59 -13.53
CA SER A 57 -23.20 -5.67 -13.22
C SER A 57 -22.98 -5.01 -11.85
N LYS A 58 -23.83 -4.02 -11.53
CA LYS A 58 -23.85 -3.37 -10.22
C LYS A 58 -24.28 -4.32 -9.10
N GLU A 59 -25.25 -5.19 -9.37
CA GLU A 59 -25.73 -6.20 -8.42
C GLU A 59 -24.60 -7.17 -8.10
N LYS A 60 -23.81 -7.56 -9.11
CA LYS A 60 -22.66 -8.44 -8.89
C LYS A 60 -21.61 -7.78 -8.02
N PHE A 61 -21.33 -6.49 -8.20
CA PHE A 61 -20.44 -5.78 -7.30
C PHE A 61 -20.96 -5.74 -5.85
N HIS A 62 -22.25 -5.53 -5.64
CA HIS A 62 -22.83 -5.50 -4.29
C HIS A 62 -22.63 -6.81 -3.50
N GLU A 63 -22.61 -7.97 -4.17
CA GLU A 63 -22.24 -9.26 -3.54
C GLU A 63 -20.78 -9.30 -3.04
N TYR A 64 -19.92 -8.45 -3.59
CA TYR A 64 -18.48 -8.38 -3.36
C TYR A 64 -18.02 -7.13 -2.60
N ASP A 65 -18.88 -6.13 -2.39
CA ASP A 65 -18.53 -4.81 -1.84
C ASP A 65 -17.72 -4.91 -0.53
N TYR A 66 -18.17 -5.76 0.40
CA TYR A 66 -17.50 -6.02 1.68
C TYR A 66 -16.48 -7.16 1.65
N ARG A 67 -16.27 -7.79 0.50
CA ARG A 67 -15.29 -8.87 0.37
C ARG A 67 -13.87 -8.31 0.24
N PRO A 68 -12.86 -9.11 0.63
CA PRO A 68 -11.48 -8.72 0.43
C PRO A 68 -11.13 -8.43 -1.03
N TYR A 69 -10.10 -7.61 -1.24
CA TYR A 69 -9.60 -7.27 -2.58
C TYR A 69 -9.21 -8.52 -3.38
N GLU A 70 -8.67 -9.54 -2.71
CA GLU A 70 -8.31 -10.82 -3.29
C GLU A 70 -9.50 -11.48 -4.01
N ASP A 71 -10.68 -11.46 -3.40
CA ASP A 71 -11.90 -12.06 -3.96
C ASP A 71 -12.41 -11.28 -5.18
N LYS A 72 -12.31 -9.94 -5.12
CA LYS A 72 -12.66 -9.04 -6.23
C LYS A 72 -11.74 -9.24 -7.43
N LEU A 73 -10.43 -9.39 -7.18
CA LEU A 73 -9.44 -9.67 -8.22
C LEU A 73 -9.65 -11.06 -8.85
N LYS A 74 -9.92 -12.08 -8.03
CA LYS A 74 -10.28 -13.42 -8.52
C LYS A 74 -11.53 -13.41 -9.39
N LEU A 75 -12.56 -12.64 -9.02
CA LEU A 75 -13.75 -12.44 -9.84
C LEU A 75 -13.39 -11.87 -11.22
N LEU A 76 -12.40 -10.98 -11.29
CA LEU A 76 -11.92 -10.40 -12.55
C LEU A 76 -11.00 -11.34 -13.35
N ASN A 77 -10.77 -12.58 -12.89
CA ASN A 77 -9.78 -13.53 -13.40
C ASN A 77 -8.32 -13.07 -13.22
N ILE A 78 -8.05 -12.22 -12.23
CA ILE A 78 -6.70 -11.82 -11.85
C ILE A 78 -6.24 -12.75 -10.71
N SER A 79 -5.39 -13.71 -11.05
CA SER A 79 -4.93 -14.75 -10.13
C SER A 79 -3.40 -14.92 -10.10
N ASP A 80 -2.66 -13.84 -10.37
CA ASP A 80 -1.22 -13.83 -10.19
C ASP A 80 -0.88 -13.89 -8.70
N THR A 81 -0.12 -14.92 -8.30
CA THR A 81 0.26 -15.18 -6.90
C THR A 81 1.02 -14.01 -6.26
N SER A 82 1.85 -13.30 -7.03
CA SER A 82 2.58 -12.13 -6.55
C SER A 82 1.62 -11.00 -6.21
N ILE A 83 0.64 -10.74 -7.08
CA ILE A 83 -0.40 -9.72 -6.87
C ILE A 83 -1.27 -10.09 -5.68
N GLU A 84 -1.69 -11.36 -5.56
CA GLU A 84 -2.49 -11.83 -4.42
C GLU A 84 -1.74 -11.64 -3.09
N ASN A 85 -0.45 -11.95 -3.04
CA ASN A 85 0.36 -11.74 -1.85
C ASN A 85 0.50 -10.25 -1.51
N ASN A 86 0.77 -9.41 -2.51
CA ASN A 86 0.96 -7.97 -2.33
C ASN A 86 -0.32 -7.26 -1.88
N VAL A 87 -1.47 -7.62 -2.48
CA VAL A 87 -2.76 -7.03 -2.12
C VAL A 87 -3.22 -7.48 -0.73
N LYS A 88 -2.93 -8.73 -0.34
CA LYS A 88 -3.19 -9.23 1.00
C LYS A 88 -2.35 -8.49 2.05
N ARG A 89 -1.05 -8.32 1.79
CA ARG A 89 -0.16 -7.51 2.63
C ARG A 89 -0.67 -6.08 2.76
N PHE A 90 -1.00 -5.45 1.64
CA PHE A 90 -1.55 -4.09 1.61
C PHE A 90 -2.84 -3.97 2.43
N ARG A 91 -3.79 -4.89 2.24
CA ARG A 91 -5.06 -4.91 2.98
C ARG A 91 -4.82 -5.00 4.48
N ASN A 92 -3.93 -5.89 4.93
CA ASN A 92 -3.61 -6.06 6.34
C ASN A 92 -2.93 -4.80 6.90
N CYS A 93 -1.93 -4.26 6.19
CA CYS A 93 -1.25 -3.02 6.57
C CYS A 93 -2.20 -1.84 6.70
N ARG A 94 -3.06 -1.59 5.69
CA ARG A 94 -4.07 -0.53 5.76
C ARG A 94 -5.02 -0.75 6.93
N LYS A 95 -5.42 -2.00 7.19
CA LYS A 95 -6.34 -2.32 8.29
C LYS A 95 -5.73 -2.01 9.66
N GLU A 96 -4.47 -2.36 9.86
CA GLU A 96 -3.71 -2.06 11.08
C GLU A 96 -3.49 -0.55 11.25
N LEU A 97 -3.11 0.14 10.18
CA LEU A 97 -2.77 1.58 10.22
C LEU A 97 -3.99 2.51 10.31
N VAL A 98 -5.07 2.21 9.59
CA VAL A 98 -6.21 3.15 9.44
C VAL A 98 -7.33 2.86 10.42
N HIS A 99 -7.54 1.58 10.77
CA HIS A 99 -8.65 1.23 11.64
C HIS A 99 -8.27 1.25 13.13
N GLU A 100 -7.01 1.54 13.49
CA GLU A 100 -6.50 1.82 14.86
C GLU A 100 -7.18 1.02 15.98
N LYS A 101 -7.48 -0.26 15.74
CA LYS A 101 -7.96 -1.12 16.82
C LYS A 101 -6.73 -1.80 17.39
N SER A 102 -6.40 -1.48 18.65
CA SER A 102 -5.23 -2.01 19.37
C SER A 102 -5.13 -3.54 19.38
N TYR A 103 -6.24 -4.26 19.16
CA TYR A 103 -6.24 -5.73 19.04
C TYR A 103 -5.89 -6.27 17.64
N LEU A 104 -5.78 -5.40 16.62
CA LEU A 104 -5.37 -5.77 15.27
C LEU A 104 -3.84 -5.69 15.09
N ASP A 105 -3.11 -5.28 16.14
CA ASP A 105 -1.65 -5.25 16.14
C ASP A 105 -1.08 -6.68 16.07
N SER A 106 -0.32 -6.95 15.02
CA SER A 106 0.39 -8.22 14.83
C SER A 106 1.67 -8.31 15.66
N GLY A 107 2.09 -7.22 16.31
CA GLY A 107 3.39 -7.08 16.98
C GLY A 107 4.54 -6.94 15.99
N GLU A 108 4.26 -6.86 14.69
CA GLU A 108 5.26 -6.77 13.63
C GLU A 108 5.71 -5.32 13.41
N ILE A 109 7.02 -5.07 13.50
CA ILE A 109 7.58 -3.77 13.13
C ILE A 109 7.73 -3.71 11.61
N ARG A 110 6.98 -2.79 10.97
CA ARG A 110 7.04 -2.55 9.52
C ARG A 110 7.72 -1.23 9.18
N ILE A 111 8.33 -1.17 8.00
CA ILE A 111 8.98 0.04 7.48
C ILE A 111 7.99 0.77 6.57
N ALA A 112 7.62 2.00 6.94
CA ALA A 112 6.61 2.78 6.24
C ALA A 112 6.89 2.96 4.73
N GLU A 113 8.15 3.19 4.37
CA GLU A 113 8.60 3.28 2.98
C GLU A 113 8.28 2.01 2.19
N LYS A 114 8.60 0.82 2.72
CA LYS A 114 8.31 -0.46 2.06
C LYS A 114 6.82 -0.72 1.86
N GLU A 115 5.98 -0.29 2.81
CA GLU A 115 4.54 -0.43 2.67
C GLU A 115 3.97 0.56 1.64
N ALA A 116 4.54 1.76 1.54
CA ALA A 116 4.22 2.73 0.49
C ALA A 116 4.67 2.24 -0.89
N GLU A 117 5.86 1.65 -1.01
CA GLU A 117 6.35 1.02 -2.23
C GLU A 117 5.44 -0.14 -2.66
N ASN A 118 5.01 -0.99 -1.73
CA ASN A 118 4.04 -2.06 -2.02
C ASN A 118 2.70 -1.48 -2.54
N ALA A 119 2.19 -0.44 -1.91
CA ALA A 119 0.96 0.23 -2.34
C ALA A 119 1.10 0.86 -3.75
N TYR A 120 2.24 1.48 -4.03
CA TYR A 120 2.53 2.03 -5.35
C TYR A 120 2.74 0.95 -6.42
N GLY A 121 3.42 -0.15 -6.07
CA GLY A 121 3.58 -1.31 -6.94
C GLY A 121 2.24 -1.89 -7.37
N LEU A 122 1.28 -2.01 -6.43
CA LEU A 122 -0.08 -2.46 -6.73
C LEU A 122 -0.80 -1.55 -7.72
N LEU A 123 -0.70 -0.22 -7.54
CA LEU A 123 -1.24 0.75 -8.50
C LEU A 123 -0.70 0.48 -9.91
N GLN A 124 0.62 0.33 -10.05
CA GLN A 124 1.24 0.09 -11.36
C GLN A 124 0.85 -1.26 -11.97
N SER A 125 0.86 -2.33 -11.17
CA SER A 125 0.50 -3.66 -11.67
C SER A 125 -0.95 -3.72 -12.13
N ILE A 126 -1.87 -3.11 -11.39
CA ILE A 126 -3.32 -3.19 -11.67
C ILE A 126 -3.75 -2.19 -12.75
N SER A 127 -3.13 -1.00 -12.81
CA SER A 127 -3.50 0.02 -13.81
C SER A 127 -3.16 -0.38 -15.24
N ASN A 128 -2.19 -1.28 -15.42
CA ASN A 128 -1.72 -1.74 -16.72
C ASN A 128 -2.43 -3.04 -17.18
N MET A 129 -3.49 -3.46 -16.48
CA MET A 129 -4.32 -4.63 -16.79
C MET A 129 -5.67 -4.24 -17.39
#